data_AF-A0A968ST00-F1
#
_entry.id   AF-A0A968ST00-F1
#
_cell.length_a   1.000
_cell.length_b   1.000
_cell.length_c   1.000
_cell.angle_alpha   90.00
_cell.angle_beta   90.00
_cell.angle_gamma   90.00
#
_symmetry.space_group_name_H-M   'P 1'
#
loop_
_entity.id
_entity.type
_entity.pdbx_description
1 polymer ?
#
loop_
_entity_poly.entity_id
_entity_poly.type
_entity_poly.pdbx_seq_one_letter_code
_entity_poly.pdbx_strand_id
1 'polypeptide(L)' 'GAEVESYSDHRIAMSLAVAALAAQGSTQIAGADCASISYPDFFPTLGSLTAQT' A
#
# COMPACT_ATOMS: atom_id res chain seq x y z
N GLY A 1 -6.46 -2.75 -11.29
CA GLY A 1 -6.31 -3.26 -9.94
C GLY A 1 -7.64 -3.79 -9.48
N ALA A 2 -7.90 -3.71 -8.18
CA ALA A 2 -9.12 -4.20 -7.54
C ALA A 2 -9.37 -3.45 -6.22
N GLU A 3 -10.54 -3.65 -5.63
CA GLU A 3 -10.81 -3.32 -4.22
C GLU A 3 -10.42 -4.52 -3.36
N VAL A 4 -9.58 -4.30 -2.35
CA VAL A 4 -9.04 -5.33 -1.46
C VAL A 4 -9.06 -4.84 -0.01
N GLU A 5 -9.08 -5.78 0.94
CA GLU A 5 -9.12 -5.50 2.38
C GLU A 5 -7.83 -6.00 3.05
N SER A 6 -7.24 -5.17 3.90
CA SER A 6 -6.05 -5.52 4.68
C SER A 6 -6.36 -6.29 5.96
N TYR A 7 -7.62 -6.22 6.41
CA TYR A 7 -8.09 -6.80 7.67
C TYR A 7 -7.28 -6.28 8.87
N SER A 8 -6.85 -5.01 8.81
CA SER A 8 -6.02 -4.36 9.84
C SER A 8 -4.65 -5.04 10.10
N ASP A 9 -4.16 -5.88 9.19
CA ASP A 9 -2.78 -6.39 9.24
C ASP A 9 -1.86 -5.46 8.43
N HIS A 10 -0.95 -4.79 9.15
CA HIS A 10 0.01 -3.84 8.59
C HIS A 10 0.89 -4.46 7.49
N ARG A 11 1.23 -5.75 7.59
CA ARG A 11 2.04 -6.44 6.57
C ARG A 11 1.22 -6.72 5.33
N ILE A 12 -0.05 -7.08 5.47
CA ILE A 12 -0.95 -7.24 4.34
C ILE A 12 -1.14 -5.90 3.64
N ALA A 13 -1.42 -4.81 4.39
CA ALA A 13 -1.53 -3.47 3.84
C ALA A 13 -0.30 -3.05 3.03
N MET A 14 0.90 -3.21 3.59
CA MET A 14 2.16 -2.90 2.89
C MET A 14 2.39 -3.78 1.66
N SER A 15 2.10 -5.08 1.75
CA SER A 15 2.29 -6.02 0.63
C SER A 15 1.35 -5.71 -0.54
N LEU A 16 0.08 -5.41 -0.24
CA LEU A 16 -0.91 -5.00 -1.24
C LEU A 16 -0.54 -3.67 -1.89
N ALA A 17 0.01 -2.72 -1.13
CA ALA A 17 0.47 -1.43 -1.68
C ALA A 17 1.61 -1.62 -2.69
N VAL A 18 2.58 -2.51 -2.41
CA VAL A 18 3.63 -2.85 -3.38
C VAL A 18 3.04 -3.57 -4.60
N ALA A 19 2.13 -4.52 -4.41
CA ALA A 19 1.47 -5.21 -5.52
C ALA A 19 0.65 -4.26 -6.41
N ALA A 20 0.03 -3.23 -5.82
CA ALA A 20 -0.73 -2.21 -6.53
C ALA A 20 0.11 -1.43 -7.55
N LEU A 21 1.41 -1.22 -7.29
CA LEU A 21 2.32 -0.55 -8.21
C LEU A 21 2.49 -1.29 -9.55
N ALA A 22 2.33 -2.62 -9.54
CA ALA A 22 2.41 -3.45 -10.74
C ALA A 22 1.05 -3.75 -11.38
N ALA A 23 -0.05 -3.34 -10.75
CA ALA A 23 -1.39 -3.67 -11.22
C ALA A 23 -1.79 -2.82 -12.43
N GLN A 24 -2.46 -3.44 -13.40
CA GLN A 24 -3.07 -2.72 -14.52
C GLN A 24 -4.34 -2.02 -14.02
N GLY A 25 -4.29 -0.70 -13.88
CA GLY A 25 -5.38 0.14 -13.36
C GLY A 25 -5.41 0.26 -11.83
N SER A 26 -6.30 1.11 -11.30
CA SER A 26 -6.35 1.47 -9.87
C SER A 26 -6.61 0.29 -8.93
N THR A 27 -5.99 0.33 -7.75
CA THR A 27 -6.22 -0.58 -6.62
C THR A 27 -6.57 0.25 -5.40
N GLN A 28 -7.67 -0.08 -4.71
CA GLN A 28 -8.07 0.53 -3.44
C GLN A 28 -7.89 -0.50 -2.33
N ILE A 29 -7.17 -0.13 -1.27
CA ILE A 29 -6.86 -1.01 -0.13
C ILE A 29 -7.58 -0.44 1.10
N ALA A 30 -8.59 -1.16 1.59
CA ALA A 30 -9.25 -0.82 2.85
C ALA A 30 -8.35 -1.19 4.05
N GLY A 31 -8.37 -0.34 5.08
CA GLY A 31 -7.53 -0.47 6.29
C GLY A 31 -6.03 -0.22 6.07
N ALA A 32 -5.64 0.43 4.97
CA ALA A 32 -4.23 0.64 4.63
C ALA A 32 -3.44 1.48 5.67
N ASP A 33 -4.13 2.28 6.47
CA ASP A 33 -3.59 3.13 7.53
C ASP A 33 -2.89 2.34 8.65
N CYS A 34 -3.26 1.07 8.85
CA CYS A 34 -2.60 0.19 9.83
C CYS A 34 -1.11 -0.05 9.53
N ALA A 35 -0.65 0.18 8.29
CA ALA A 35 0.76 0.12 7.92
C ALA A 35 1.64 1.01 8.84
N SER A 36 1.10 2.16 9.26
CA SER A 36 1.79 3.11 10.13
C SER A 36 2.14 2.57 11.53
N ILE A 37 1.48 1.50 11.98
CA ILE A 37 1.77 0.84 13.27
C ILE A 37 3.20 0.28 13.30
N SER A 38 3.67 -0.27 12.18
CA SER A 38 5.00 -0.87 12.08
C SER A 38 5.97 -0.03 11.27
N TYR A 39 5.47 0.75 10.32
CA TYR A 39 6.28 1.64 9.51
C TYR A 39 5.52 2.95 9.24
N PRO A 40 5.60 3.93 10.16
CA PRO A 40 4.89 5.21 10.06
C PRO A 40 5.06 5.92 8.71
N ASP A 41 6.28 5.88 8.16
CA ASP A 41 6.63 6.56 6.91
C ASP A 41 6.54 5.65 5.67
N PHE A 42 5.80 4.54 5.73
CA PHE A 42 5.72 3.58 4.62
C PHE A 42 5.24 4.21 3.31
N PHE A 43 4.07 4.88 3.31
CA PHE A 43 3.53 5.49 2.08
C PHE A 43 4.37 6.66 1.55
N PRO A 44 4.87 7.58 2.40
CA PRO A 44 5.86 8.58 1.97
C PRO A 44 7.10 7.95 1.33
N THR A 45 7.65 6.90 1.94
CA THR A 45 8.82 6.18 1.42
C THR A 45 8.49 5.54 0.08
N LEU A 46 7.38 4.81 -0.01
CA LEU A 46 6.93 4.16 -1.24
C LEU A 46 6.75 5.18 -2.37
N GLY A 47 6.11 6.32 -2.07
CA GLY A 47 5.93 7.42 -2.99
C GLY A 47 7.27 8.01 -3.48
N SER A 48 8.25 8.18 -2.59
CA SER A 48 9.58 8.69 -2.97
C SER A 48 10.34 7.76 -3.93
N LEU A 49 10.10 6.45 -3.83
CA LEU A 49 10.70 5.43 -4.69
C LEU A 49 10.01 5.31 -6.04
N THR A 50 8.72 5.67 -6.12
CA THR A 50 7.91 5.52 -7.33
C THR A 50 7.66 6.83 -8.07
N ALA A 51 7.92 7.99 -7.46
CA ALA A 51 7.70 9.32 -8.05
C ALA A 51 8.73 9.73 -9.13
N GLN A 52 9.53 8.79 -9.64
CA GLN A 52 10.50 9.02 -10.72
C GLN A 52 10.11 8.22 -11.96
N THR A 53 9.10 8.68 -12.71
CA THR A 53 8.89 8.44 -14.15
C THR A 53 7.94 9.51 -14.67
#